data_AF-A0A8D8D2Y0-F1
#
_entry.id   AF-A0A8D8D2Y0-F1
#
_cell.length_a   1.000
_cell.length_b   1.000
_cell.length_c   1.000
_cell.angle_alpha   90.00
_cell.angle_beta   90.00
_cell.angle_gamma   90.00
#
_symmetry.space_group_name_H-M   'P 1'
#
loop_
_entity.id
_entity.type
_entity.pdbx_description
1 polymer ?
#
loop_
_entity_poly.entity_id
_entity_poly.type
_entity_poly.pdbx_seq_one_letter_code
_entity_poly.pdbx_strand_id
1 'polypeptide(L)'
;MNFIDIQSWWEVPCIAHYCSLFSGPFQLPDFDIEDLEEALLTDADTESEVDLNKVLYTARLLPDLLVALLKGCDALNKIASHISPSNYQMFLRRLFRQKCQEYNIDDNPFNTDTDFEKLPLRTKILILKYLCDFRLDSADVFATFSNLEADSLRVEPLGYDSKGSAYWYFFGTRLYREDYEGGATGKKSAKSVSSKGGGRSVWQVICFTEEDWKSLAGKLAGSRNENERALHQQLVENFLPNIPKIFRDKERERRSK
;
A
#
# COMPACT_ATOMS: atom_id res chain seq x y z
N MET A 1 -2.56 7.56 18.34
CA MET A 1 -2.07 6.44 17.50
C MET A 1 -0.66 6.82 17.09
N ASN A 2 0.31 5.94 17.31
CA ASN A 2 1.73 6.26 17.08
C ASN A 2 2.15 5.83 15.67
N PHE A 3 3.20 6.42 15.11
CA PHE A 3 3.77 6.09 13.78
C PHE A 3 4.06 4.59 13.61
N ILE A 4 4.34 3.89 14.70
CA ILE A 4 4.58 2.45 14.75
C ILE A 4 3.33 1.64 14.36
N ASP A 5 2.12 2.15 14.66
CA ASP A 5 0.88 1.42 14.42
C ASP A 5 0.58 1.32 12.92
N ILE A 6 0.70 2.44 12.20
CA ILE A 6 0.39 2.50 10.75
C ILE A 6 1.32 1.62 9.93
N GLN A 7 2.60 1.52 10.32
CA GLN A 7 3.60 0.69 9.64
C GLN A 7 3.42 -0.81 9.84
N SER A 8 2.57 -1.20 10.79
CA SER A 8 2.19 -2.59 11.04
C SER A 8 0.95 -3.05 10.28
N TRP A 9 0.35 -2.18 9.47
CA TRP A 9 -0.85 -2.48 8.70
C TRP A 9 -0.49 -2.77 7.25
N TRP A 10 -0.69 -4.01 6.82
CA TRP A 10 -0.39 -4.48 5.47
C TRP A 10 -1.13 -3.71 4.37
N GLU A 11 -2.26 -3.07 4.71
CA GLU A 11 -3.01 -2.26 3.76
C GLU A 11 -2.21 -1.05 3.28
N VAL A 12 -1.32 -0.49 4.11
CA VAL A 12 -0.52 0.69 3.76
C VAL A 12 0.44 0.39 2.60
N PRO A 13 1.34 -0.60 2.68
CA PRO A 13 2.18 -0.95 1.53
C PRO A 13 1.37 -1.49 0.35
N CYS A 14 0.21 -2.12 0.59
CA CYS A 14 -0.68 -2.55 -0.49
C CYS A 14 -1.27 -1.37 -1.29
N ILE A 15 -1.80 -0.35 -0.61
CA ILE A 15 -2.31 0.88 -1.25
C ILE A 15 -1.20 1.60 -2.00
N ALA A 16 -0.03 1.74 -1.37
CA ALA A 16 1.09 2.45 -1.98
C ALA A 16 1.61 1.70 -3.23
N HIS A 17 1.67 0.36 -3.17
CA HIS A 17 2.04 -0.46 -4.33
C HIS A 17 1.03 -0.34 -5.46
N TYR A 18 -0.26 -0.41 -5.15
CA TYR A 18 -1.33 -0.18 -6.11
C TYR A 18 -1.13 1.17 -6.83
N CYS A 19 -0.86 2.23 -6.07
CA CYS A 19 -0.71 3.56 -6.65
C CYS A 19 0.53 3.66 -7.53
N SER A 20 1.63 3.04 -7.13
CA SER A 20 2.85 2.95 -7.95
C SER A 20 2.60 2.19 -9.26
N LEU A 21 2.00 1.00 -9.18
CA LEU A 21 1.74 0.11 -10.30
C LEU A 21 0.78 0.73 -11.33
N PHE A 22 -0.23 1.46 -10.87
CA PHE A 22 -1.27 2.03 -11.72
C PHE A 22 -1.17 3.55 -11.94
N SER A 23 -0.09 4.17 -11.47
CA SER A 23 0.14 5.62 -11.52
C SER A 23 -0.12 6.24 -12.90
N GLY A 24 0.58 5.75 -13.92
CA GLY A 24 0.44 6.25 -15.30
C GLY A 24 -0.97 6.02 -15.87
N PRO A 25 -1.44 4.77 -15.97
CA PRO A 25 -2.74 4.47 -16.58
C PRO A 25 -3.94 5.11 -15.89
N PHE A 26 -3.92 5.21 -14.56
CA PHE A 26 -5.01 5.81 -13.79
C PHE A 26 -4.77 7.28 -13.42
N GLN A 27 -3.66 7.87 -13.87
CA GLN A 27 -3.26 9.25 -13.56
C GLN A 27 -3.27 9.54 -12.05
N LEU A 28 -2.77 8.59 -11.26
CA LEU A 28 -2.71 8.72 -9.81
C LEU A 28 -1.55 9.66 -9.43
N PRO A 29 -1.64 10.35 -8.27
CA PRO A 29 -0.52 11.13 -7.76
C PRO A 29 0.74 10.27 -7.62
N ASP A 30 1.89 10.86 -7.89
CA ASP A 30 3.19 10.22 -7.68
C ASP A 30 3.70 10.51 -6.26
N PHE A 31 3.90 9.46 -5.48
CA PHE A 31 4.24 9.52 -4.07
C PHE A 31 4.99 8.27 -3.61
N ASP A 32 5.86 8.42 -2.60
CA ASP A 32 6.43 7.27 -1.90
C ASP A 32 5.62 6.89 -0.66
N ILE A 33 5.93 5.75 -0.06
CA ILE A 33 5.14 5.25 1.06
C ILE A 33 5.22 6.15 2.31
N GLU A 34 6.32 6.89 2.49
CA GLU A 34 6.46 7.90 3.54
C GLU A 34 5.51 9.08 3.31
N ASP A 35 5.40 9.55 2.07
CA ASP A 35 4.46 10.62 1.69
C ASP A 35 3.01 10.24 2.05
N LEU A 36 2.62 8.98 1.79
CA LEU A 36 1.29 8.46 2.15
C LEU A 36 1.08 8.40 3.66
N GLU A 37 2.06 7.90 4.41
CA GLU A 37 2.00 7.83 5.87
C GLU A 37 1.91 9.21 6.50
N GLU A 38 2.71 10.15 6.00
CA GLU A 38 2.71 11.55 6.45
C GLU A 38 1.37 12.20 6.17
N ALA A 39 0.83 12.06 4.95
CA ALA A 39 -0.48 12.62 4.60
C ALA A 39 -1.64 12.02 5.42
N LEU A 40 -1.55 10.75 5.81
CA LEU A 40 -2.54 10.09 6.68
C LEU A 40 -2.45 10.54 8.15
N LEU A 41 -1.25 10.89 8.62
CA LEU A 41 -0.97 11.31 10.00
C LEU A 41 -1.06 12.82 10.19
N THR A 42 -1.04 13.60 9.12
CA THR A 42 -1.14 15.06 9.20
C THR A 42 -2.57 15.46 9.52
N ASP A 43 -2.76 16.07 10.69
CA ASP A 43 -4.00 16.77 11.01
C ASP A 43 -3.98 18.12 10.30
N ALA A 44 -5.11 18.47 9.68
CA ALA A 44 -5.27 19.72 8.92
C ALA A 44 -5.02 20.99 9.78
N ASP A 45 -5.05 20.84 11.11
CA ASP A 45 -4.92 21.93 12.09
C ASP A 45 -3.50 22.05 12.68
N THR A 46 -2.54 21.22 12.26
CA THR A 46 -1.18 21.23 12.83
C THR A 46 -0.31 22.30 12.16
N GLU A 47 -0.27 23.50 12.74
CA GLU A 47 0.71 24.55 12.41
C GLU A 47 2.11 24.10 12.84
N SER A 48 2.83 23.41 11.96
CA SER A 48 4.23 23.07 12.17
C SER A 48 5.12 23.96 11.29
N GLU A 49 6.26 24.41 11.81
CA GLU A 49 7.32 25.14 11.09
C GLU A 49 8.03 24.25 10.05
N VAL A 50 7.27 23.72 9.09
CA VAL A 50 7.75 22.81 8.04
C VAL A 50 7.76 23.58 6.72
N ASP A 51 8.64 23.15 5.81
CA ASP A 51 8.66 23.59 4.42
C ASP A 51 7.23 23.68 3.86
N LEU A 52 6.79 24.90 3.57
CA LEU A 52 5.42 25.20 3.15
C LEU A 52 5.01 24.41 1.90
N ASN A 53 5.97 24.12 1.02
CA ASN A 53 5.72 23.32 -0.17
C ASN A 53 5.43 21.86 0.18
N LYS A 54 6.18 21.30 1.15
CA LYS A 54 5.97 19.93 1.62
C LYS A 54 4.64 19.77 2.35
N VAL A 55 4.27 20.74 3.19
CA VAL A 55 2.96 20.76 3.87
C VAL A 55 1.83 20.84 2.85
N LEU A 56 1.97 21.70 1.85
CA LEU A 56 0.95 21.83 0.80
C LEU A 56 0.84 20.55 -0.06
N TYR A 57 1.96 19.91 -0.37
CA TYR A 57 1.98 18.64 -1.11
C TYR A 57 1.26 17.53 -0.35
N THR A 58 1.65 17.29 0.90
CA THR A 58 1.07 16.22 1.76
C THR A 58 -0.41 16.47 2.05
N ALA A 59 -0.82 17.72 2.29
CA ALA A 59 -2.22 18.09 2.49
C ALA A 59 -3.10 17.84 1.25
N ARG A 60 -2.53 17.89 0.05
CA ARG A 60 -3.26 17.66 -1.22
C ARG A 60 -3.23 16.20 -1.67
N LEU A 61 -2.29 15.40 -1.17
CA LEU A 61 -2.08 14.02 -1.61
C LEU A 61 -3.34 13.17 -1.49
N LEU A 62 -3.99 13.14 -0.31
CA LEU A 62 -5.18 12.30 -0.10
C LEU A 62 -6.38 12.77 -0.91
N PRO A 63 -6.77 14.06 -0.93
CA PRO A 63 -7.84 14.53 -1.80
C PRO A 63 -7.60 14.24 -3.28
N ASP A 64 -6.39 14.47 -3.78
CA ASP A 64 -6.05 14.25 -5.20
C ASP A 64 -6.11 12.74 -5.55
N LEU A 65 -5.62 11.87 -4.66
CA LEU A 65 -5.72 10.42 -4.81
C LEU A 65 -7.18 9.94 -4.82
N LEU A 66 -7.99 10.39 -3.86
CA LEU A 66 -9.41 10.03 -3.76
C LEU A 66 -10.16 10.47 -5.03
N VAL A 67 -9.93 11.69 -5.51
CA VAL A 67 -10.55 12.21 -6.73
C VAL A 67 -10.14 11.39 -7.96
N ALA A 68 -8.86 11.08 -8.12
CA ALA A 68 -8.36 10.29 -9.25
C ALA A 68 -9.02 8.90 -9.29
N LEU A 69 -9.07 8.20 -8.15
CA LEU A 69 -9.72 6.90 -8.05
C LEU A 69 -11.23 6.96 -8.31
N LEU A 70 -11.94 7.94 -7.73
CA LEU A 70 -13.38 8.12 -7.94
C LEU A 70 -13.73 8.39 -9.40
N LYS A 71 -12.93 9.20 -10.10
CA LYS A 71 -13.13 9.51 -11.52
C LYS A 71 -13.02 8.27 -12.41
N GLY A 72 -12.19 7.30 -12.01
CA GLY A 72 -12.02 6.04 -12.73
C GLY A 72 -13.10 4.99 -12.43
N CYS A 73 -14.05 5.24 -11.53
CA CYS A 73 -15.12 4.29 -11.20
C CYS A 73 -16.31 4.44 -12.16
N ASP A 74 -16.74 3.36 -12.82
CA ASP A 74 -17.86 3.37 -13.79
C ASP A 74 -19.17 3.94 -13.20
N ALA A 75 -19.44 3.67 -11.92
CA ALA A 75 -20.60 4.18 -11.18
C ALA A 75 -20.68 5.73 -11.14
N LEU A 76 -19.55 6.40 -11.38
CA LEU A 76 -19.41 7.86 -11.33
C LEU A 76 -19.02 8.47 -12.69
N ASN A 77 -18.82 7.67 -13.75
CA ASN A 77 -18.28 8.13 -15.03
C ASN A 77 -19.04 9.35 -15.62
N LYS A 78 -20.39 9.35 -15.56
CA LYS A 78 -21.23 10.45 -16.07
C LYS A 78 -20.99 11.81 -15.41
N ILE A 79 -20.42 11.82 -14.21
CA ILE A 79 -20.17 13.03 -13.41
C ILE A 79 -18.69 13.20 -13.07
N ALA A 80 -17.82 12.33 -13.58
CA ALA A 80 -16.40 12.28 -13.22
C ALA A 80 -15.71 13.63 -13.41
N SER A 81 -16.00 14.35 -14.49
CA SER A 81 -15.45 15.68 -14.78
C SER A 81 -15.77 16.74 -13.71
N HIS A 82 -16.82 16.55 -12.91
CA HIS A 82 -17.26 17.47 -11.87
C HIS A 82 -16.74 17.11 -10.48
N ILE A 83 -16.06 15.97 -10.32
CA ILE A 83 -15.48 15.55 -9.04
C ILE A 83 -14.17 16.34 -8.80
N SER A 84 -14.07 16.97 -7.64
CA SER A 84 -12.96 17.83 -7.21
C SER A 84 -12.61 17.59 -5.74
N PRO A 85 -11.43 18.07 -5.28
CA PRO A 85 -11.05 18.01 -3.87
C PRO A 85 -12.05 18.67 -2.91
N SER A 86 -12.85 19.63 -3.39
CA SER A 86 -13.86 20.33 -2.58
C SER A 86 -15.20 19.61 -2.46
N ASN A 87 -15.46 18.55 -3.24
CA ASN A 87 -16.76 17.88 -3.27
C ASN A 87 -16.71 16.34 -3.25
N TYR A 88 -15.50 15.75 -3.26
CA TYR A 88 -15.34 14.29 -3.38
C TYR A 88 -16.11 13.51 -2.31
N GLN A 89 -16.27 14.07 -1.10
CA GLN A 89 -16.93 13.42 0.05
C GLN A 89 -18.30 12.83 -0.30
N MET A 90 -19.14 13.59 -1.02
CA MET A 90 -20.49 13.13 -1.35
C MET A 90 -20.47 11.96 -2.34
N PHE A 91 -19.53 11.98 -3.29
CA PHE A 91 -19.40 10.96 -4.32
C PHE A 91 -18.75 9.70 -3.77
N LEU A 92 -17.77 9.85 -2.88
CA LEU A 92 -17.18 8.76 -2.11
C LEU A 92 -18.25 8.02 -1.30
N ARG A 93 -19.08 8.76 -0.54
CA ARG A 93 -20.18 8.17 0.25
C ARG A 93 -21.19 7.43 -0.62
N ARG A 94 -21.59 8.03 -1.75
CA ARG A 94 -22.50 7.40 -2.70
C ARG A 94 -21.91 6.11 -3.28
N LEU A 95 -20.65 6.12 -3.69
CA LEU A 95 -19.96 4.94 -4.22
C LEU A 95 -19.90 3.83 -3.16
N PHE A 96 -19.49 4.15 -1.94
CA PHE A 96 -19.39 3.17 -0.85
C PHE A 96 -20.72 2.53 -0.51
N ARG A 97 -21.82 3.30 -0.46
CA ARG A 97 -23.16 2.74 -0.24
C ARG A 97 -23.54 1.74 -1.33
N GLN A 98 -23.28 2.07 -2.59
CA GLN A 98 -23.56 1.19 -3.72
C GLN A 98 -22.68 -0.07 -3.69
N LYS A 99 -21.36 0.10 -3.61
CA LYS A 99 -20.39 -1.00 -3.71
C LYS A 99 -20.43 -1.92 -2.50
N CYS A 100 -20.60 -1.39 -1.29
CA CYS A 100 -20.76 -2.24 -0.11
C CYS A 100 -22.04 -3.09 -0.19
N GLN A 101 -23.13 -2.55 -0.76
CA GLN A 101 -24.34 -3.34 -1.02
C GLN A 101 -24.10 -4.42 -2.08
N GLU A 102 -23.42 -4.09 -3.18
CA GLU A 102 -23.07 -5.02 -4.27
C GLU A 102 -22.22 -6.21 -3.77
N TYR A 103 -21.25 -5.92 -2.90
CA TYR A 103 -20.33 -6.91 -2.34
C TYR A 103 -20.81 -7.58 -1.03
N ASN A 104 -21.99 -7.25 -0.53
CA ASN A 104 -22.49 -7.69 0.78
C ASN A 104 -21.50 -7.41 1.93
N ILE A 105 -20.93 -6.22 1.94
CA ILE A 105 -20.08 -5.72 3.04
C ILE A 105 -21.01 -5.14 4.11
N ASP A 106 -21.20 -5.89 5.20
CA ASP A 106 -22.11 -5.53 6.30
C ASP A 106 -21.69 -4.23 7.01
N ASP A 107 -20.38 -4.03 7.20
CA ASP A 107 -19.82 -2.85 7.87
C ASP A 107 -19.21 -1.89 6.85
N ASN A 108 -20.05 -1.04 6.25
CA ASN A 108 -19.58 0.01 5.34
C ASN A 108 -18.78 1.07 6.11
N PRO A 109 -17.45 1.19 5.87
CA PRO A 109 -16.59 2.07 6.65
C PRO A 109 -16.84 3.56 6.44
N PHE A 110 -17.67 3.94 5.45
CA PHE A 110 -17.99 5.34 5.13
C PHE A 110 -19.50 5.63 5.05
N ASN A 111 -20.26 5.10 6.02
CA ASN A 111 -21.72 5.27 6.04
C ASN A 111 -22.26 6.38 6.97
N THR A 112 -21.42 7.00 7.80
CA THR A 112 -21.80 8.10 8.72
C THR A 112 -21.67 9.46 8.07
N ASP A 113 -22.29 10.52 8.61
CA ASP A 113 -22.12 11.90 8.10
C ASP A 113 -20.79 12.56 8.50
N THR A 114 -19.79 11.78 8.87
CA THR A 114 -18.44 12.27 9.19
C THR A 114 -17.61 12.42 7.91
N ASP A 115 -16.94 13.56 7.78
CA ASP A 115 -15.97 13.83 6.70
C ASP A 115 -14.75 12.91 6.83
N PHE A 116 -14.20 12.47 5.69
CA PHE A 116 -13.05 11.57 5.62
C PHE A 116 -11.88 12.01 6.52
N GLU A 117 -11.53 13.29 6.53
CA GLU A 117 -10.41 13.85 7.30
C GLU A 117 -10.60 13.68 8.82
N LYS A 118 -11.84 13.60 9.30
CA LYS A 118 -12.19 13.48 10.73
C LYS A 118 -12.35 12.03 11.19
N LEU A 119 -12.22 11.06 10.29
CA LEU A 119 -12.36 9.65 10.63
C LEU A 119 -11.15 9.13 11.41
N PRO A 120 -11.33 8.06 12.20
CA PRO A 120 -10.21 7.32 12.75
C PRO A 120 -9.25 6.87 11.65
N LEU A 121 -7.94 6.94 11.94
CA LEU A 121 -6.88 6.60 10.98
C LEU A 121 -7.08 5.22 10.33
N ARG A 122 -7.46 4.22 11.14
CA ARG A 122 -7.73 2.86 10.64
C ARG A 122 -8.87 2.83 9.62
N THR A 123 -9.92 3.62 9.83
CA THR A 123 -11.06 3.73 8.91
C THR A 123 -10.65 4.43 7.62
N LYS A 124 -9.82 5.49 7.68
CA LYS A 124 -9.27 6.17 6.48
C LYS A 124 -8.54 5.18 5.57
N ILE A 125 -7.68 4.33 6.14
CA ILE A 125 -6.90 3.34 5.40
C ILE A 125 -7.81 2.26 4.79
N LEU A 126 -8.81 1.80 5.54
CA LEU A 126 -9.77 0.82 5.01
C LEU A 126 -10.57 1.39 3.82
N ILE A 127 -10.97 2.67 3.90
CA ILE A 127 -11.64 3.37 2.80
C ILE A 127 -10.71 3.45 1.57
N LEU A 128 -9.46 3.87 1.74
CA LEU A 128 -8.50 3.91 0.62
C LEU A 128 -8.30 2.53 0.00
N LYS A 129 -8.16 1.48 0.82
CA LYS A 129 -8.00 0.11 0.34
C LYS A 129 -9.20 -0.36 -0.48
N TYR A 130 -10.41 -0.15 0.04
CA TYR A 130 -11.65 -0.50 -0.68
C TYR A 130 -11.81 0.31 -1.96
N LEU A 131 -11.43 1.59 -1.95
CA LEU A 131 -11.52 2.42 -3.15
C LEU A 131 -10.54 1.96 -4.25
N CYS A 132 -9.31 1.53 -3.89
CA CYS A 132 -8.40 0.86 -4.81
C CYS A 132 -9.03 -0.41 -5.41
N ASP A 133 -9.68 -1.23 -4.58
CA ASP A 133 -10.33 -2.45 -5.04
C ASP A 133 -11.52 -2.15 -5.97
N PHE A 134 -12.40 -1.21 -5.59
CA PHE A 134 -13.54 -0.81 -6.42
C PHE A 134 -13.12 -0.19 -7.75
N ARG A 135 -11.96 0.48 -7.81
CA ARG A 135 -11.42 1.03 -9.06
C ARG A 135 -11.05 -0.06 -10.06
N LEU A 136 -10.68 -1.26 -9.59
CA LEU A 136 -10.35 -2.41 -10.44
C LEU A 136 -11.60 -3.06 -11.08
N ASP A 137 -12.80 -2.76 -10.60
CA ASP A 137 -14.05 -3.28 -11.16
C ASP A 137 -14.44 -2.63 -12.50
N SER A 138 -13.88 -1.46 -12.80
CA SER A 138 -14.28 -0.69 -13.98
C SER A 138 -13.90 -1.39 -15.29
N ALA A 139 -14.75 -1.25 -16.31
CA ALA A 139 -14.60 -1.94 -17.59
C ALA A 139 -13.33 -1.56 -18.35
N ASP A 140 -12.78 -0.37 -18.11
CA ASP A 140 -11.56 0.12 -18.76
C ASP A 140 -10.29 -0.61 -18.28
N VAL A 141 -10.32 -1.22 -17.11
CA VAL A 141 -9.16 -1.89 -16.49
C VAL A 141 -8.66 -3.02 -17.39
N PHE A 142 -9.54 -3.91 -17.83
CA PHE A 142 -9.16 -5.04 -18.68
C PHE A 142 -8.51 -4.58 -20.00
N ALA A 143 -9.07 -3.57 -20.65
CA ALA A 143 -8.52 -3.03 -21.88
C ALA A 143 -7.14 -2.40 -21.65
N THR A 144 -7.00 -1.64 -20.56
CA THR A 144 -5.77 -0.93 -20.19
C THR A 144 -4.60 -1.88 -19.92
N PHE A 145 -4.86 -3.03 -19.30
CA PHE A 145 -3.83 -4.01 -18.92
C PHE A 145 -3.84 -5.29 -19.76
N SER A 146 -4.52 -5.28 -20.90
CA SER A 146 -4.64 -6.45 -21.80
C SER A 146 -3.30 -6.99 -22.32
N ASN A 147 -2.25 -6.16 -22.32
CA ASN A 147 -0.90 -6.54 -22.75
C ASN A 147 -0.01 -7.04 -21.60
N LEU A 148 -0.52 -7.08 -20.37
CA LEU A 148 0.23 -7.57 -19.21
C LEU A 148 -0.26 -8.96 -18.83
N GLU A 149 0.67 -9.84 -18.50
CA GLU A 149 0.32 -11.13 -17.89
C GLU A 149 -0.14 -10.89 -16.46
N ALA A 150 -1.28 -11.48 -16.08
CA ALA A 150 -1.86 -11.31 -14.74
C ALA A 150 -0.87 -11.69 -13.62
N ASP A 151 -0.06 -12.73 -13.86
CA ASP A 151 0.98 -13.18 -12.93
C ASP A 151 2.07 -12.12 -12.71
N SER A 152 2.33 -11.27 -13.71
CA SER A 152 3.31 -10.16 -13.58
C SER A 152 2.82 -9.00 -12.71
N LEU A 153 1.51 -8.92 -12.44
CA LEU A 153 0.91 -7.90 -11.57
C LEU A 153 0.82 -8.35 -10.11
N ARG A 154 1.06 -9.63 -9.83
CA ARG A 154 0.94 -10.18 -8.49
C ARG A 154 2.24 -10.01 -7.72
N VAL A 155 2.15 -9.40 -6.55
CA VAL A 155 3.28 -9.35 -5.60
C VAL A 155 3.40 -10.71 -4.92
N GLU A 156 4.60 -11.30 -5.01
CA GLU A 156 4.98 -12.52 -4.31
C GLU A 156 6.01 -12.20 -3.22
N PRO A 157 6.06 -12.98 -2.13
CA PRO A 157 7.08 -12.79 -1.12
C PRO A 157 8.47 -13.08 -1.69
N LEU A 158 9.47 -12.29 -1.29
CA LEU A 158 10.87 -12.52 -1.63
C LEU A 158 11.39 -13.86 -1.11
N GLY A 159 10.81 -14.35 -0.02
CA GLY A 159 11.16 -15.60 0.59
C GLY A 159 10.64 -15.70 2.01
N TYR A 160 11.09 -16.73 2.72
CA TYR A 160 10.65 -17.06 4.07
C TYR A 160 11.85 -17.30 4.98
N ASP A 161 11.69 -17.08 6.28
CA ASP A 161 12.68 -17.48 7.28
C ASP A 161 12.43 -18.90 7.85
N SER A 162 13.27 -19.30 8.80
CA SER A 162 13.15 -20.58 9.49
C SER A 162 11.90 -20.72 10.36
N LYS A 163 11.21 -19.63 10.67
CA LYS A 163 9.95 -19.59 11.43
C LYS A 163 8.72 -19.59 10.51
N GLY A 164 8.94 -19.50 9.20
CA GLY A 164 7.89 -19.42 8.19
C GLY A 164 7.32 -18.02 8.00
N SER A 165 8.00 -16.99 8.52
CA SER A 165 7.62 -15.60 8.28
C SER A 165 7.95 -15.19 6.86
N ALA A 166 7.01 -14.51 6.19
CA ALA A 166 7.15 -14.12 4.79
C ALA A 166 7.79 -12.72 4.69
N TYR A 167 8.71 -12.55 3.75
CA TYR A 167 9.38 -11.27 3.50
C TYR A 167 8.82 -10.64 2.22
N TRP A 168 8.31 -9.41 2.33
CA TRP A 168 7.58 -8.74 1.27
C TRP A 168 8.27 -7.45 0.86
N TYR A 169 8.56 -7.33 -0.44
CA TYR A 169 9.01 -6.10 -1.07
C TYR A 169 7.99 -5.68 -2.11
N PHE A 170 7.46 -4.47 -1.96
CA PHE A 170 6.46 -3.94 -2.87
C PHE A 170 7.10 -3.00 -3.89
N PHE A 171 7.81 -1.98 -3.40
CA PHE A 171 8.56 -0.99 -4.17
C PHE A 171 9.35 -0.09 -3.21
N GLY A 172 10.23 0.76 -3.75
CA GLY A 172 10.94 1.77 -2.98
C GLY A 172 12.00 1.18 -2.03
N THR A 173 12.10 1.72 -0.82
CA THR A 173 13.21 1.47 0.11
C THR A 173 12.89 0.50 1.25
N ARG A 174 11.64 0.06 1.41
CA ARG A 174 11.18 -0.70 2.58
C ARG A 174 11.05 -2.18 2.30
N LEU A 175 11.42 -2.99 3.29
CA LEU A 175 11.15 -4.43 3.32
C LEU A 175 10.28 -4.77 4.53
N TYR A 176 9.24 -5.55 4.29
CA TYR A 176 8.29 -5.98 5.31
C TYR A 176 8.48 -7.44 5.66
N ARG A 177 8.13 -7.82 6.90
CA ARG A 177 7.95 -9.20 7.32
C ARG A 177 6.54 -9.40 7.84
N GLU A 178 5.92 -10.48 7.41
CA GLU A 178 4.63 -10.98 7.91
C GLU A 178 4.88 -12.22 8.77
N ASP A 179 4.59 -12.12 10.06
CA ASP A 179 4.66 -13.20 11.03
C ASP A 179 3.26 -13.84 11.19
N TYR A 180 3.13 -15.16 11.01
CA TYR A 180 1.86 -15.87 11.19
C TYR A 180 1.73 -16.45 12.60
N GLU A 181 0.64 -16.12 13.30
CA GLU A 181 0.30 -16.77 14.56
C GLU A 181 0.07 -18.28 14.35
N GLY A 182 0.90 -19.12 14.99
CA GLY A 182 0.75 -20.58 14.97
C GLY A 182 1.96 -21.37 14.46
N GLY A 183 2.98 -20.72 13.88
CA GLY A 183 4.20 -21.36 13.38
C GLY A 183 3.93 -22.32 12.22
N ALA A 184 4.41 -21.99 11.03
CA ALA A 184 4.24 -22.83 9.84
C ALA A 184 5.11 -24.11 9.91
N THR A 185 4.80 -25.00 10.85
CA THR A 185 5.34 -26.36 10.87
C THR A 185 4.48 -27.22 9.94
N GLY A 186 4.85 -27.23 8.65
CA GLY A 186 4.43 -28.29 7.74
C GLY A 186 3.85 -27.80 6.42
N LYS A 187 4.60 -28.10 5.35
CA LYS A 187 4.16 -28.24 3.95
C LYS A 187 2.64 -28.19 3.75
N LYS A 188 2.11 -27.02 3.40
CA LYS A 188 0.92 -26.92 2.56
C LYS A 188 1.20 -25.90 1.47
N SER A 189 1.15 -26.43 0.26
CA SER A 189 1.18 -25.74 -1.04
C SER A 189 0.54 -24.36 -1.02
N ALA A 190 1.24 -23.40 -1.63
CA ALA A 190 0.69 -22.13 -2.10
C ALA A 190 -0.51 -22.38 -3.03
N LYS A 191 -1.70 -22.52 -2.43
CA LYS A 191 -2.99 -22.63 -3.13
C LYS A 191 -4.16 -22.43 -2.16
N SER A 192 -4.25 -21.24 -1.56
CA SER A 192 -5.51 -20.55 -1.25
C SER A 192 -5.21 -19.21 -0.54
N VAL A 193 -4.90 -18.17 -1.31
CA VAL A 193 -5.18 -16.80 -0.86
C VAL A 193 -6.62 -16.52 -1.27
N SER A 194 -7.55 -17.12 -0.54
CA SER A 194 -8.97 -16.81 -0.65
C SER A 194 -9.56 -16.88 0.75
N SER A 195 -9.78 -15.70 1.31
CA SER A 195 -10.91 -15.35 2.18
C SER A 195 -11.52 -16.46 3.05
N LYS A 196 -11.35 -16.26 4.37
CA LYS A 196 -12.05 -16.86 5.55
C LYS A 196 -11.21 -17.86 6.38
N GLY A 197 -10.67 -17.34 7.49
CA GLY A 197 -10.04 -18.07 8.61
C GLY A 197 -8.59 -17.62 8.83
N GLY A 198 -8.30 -16.61 9.64
CA GLY A 198 -8.49 -16.65 11.09
C GLY A 198 -7.19 -16.86 11.87
N GLY A 199 -6.01 -16.77 11.25
CA GLY A 199 -4.76 -16.46 11.96
C GLY A 199 -4.53 -14.95 11.90
N ARG A 200 -4.25 -14.28 13.02
CA ARG A 200 -3.75 -12.91 12.95
C ARG A 200 -2.33 -12.99 12.40
N SER A 201 -2.04 -12.22 11.37
CA SER A 201 -0.67 -11.98 10.94
C SER A 201 -0.22 -10.62 11.44
N VAL A 202 1.04 -10.53 11.86
CA VAL A 202 1.66 -9.29 12.33
C VAL A 202 2.63 -8.84 11.26
N TRP A 203 2.44 -7.61 10.77
CA TRP A 203 3.33 -7.01 9.79
C TRP A 203 4.31 -6.07 10.46
N GLN A 204 5.55 -6.09 10.01
CA GLN A 204 6.62 -5.25 10.54
C GLN A 204 7.52 -4.78 9.41
N VAL A 205 7.96 -3.53 9.46
CA VAL A 205 9.04 -3.06 8.60
C VAL A 205 10.37 -3.56 9.19
N ILE A 206 11.13 -4.32 8.41
CA ILE A 206 12.42 -4.87 8.82
C ILE A 206 13.60 -4.08 8.22
N CYS A 207 13.39 -3.40 7.10
CA CYS A 207 14.41 -2.53 6.52
C CYS A 207 13.87 -1.14 6.22
N PHE A 208 14.51 -0.12 6.79
CA PHE A 208 14.27 1.29 6.54
C PHE A 208 15.46 1.97 5.84
N THR A 209 16.66 1.47 6.08
CA THR A 209 17.94 2.04 5.63
C THR A 209 18.74 1.04 4.82
N GLU A 210 19.71 1.52 4.02
CA GLU A 210 20.64 0.65 3.30
C GLU A 210 21.37 -0.32 4.25
N GLU A 211 21.71 0.14 5.45
CA GLU A 211 22.33 -0.67 6.51
C GLU A 211 21.42 -1.80 7.01
N ASP A 212 20.11 -1.57 7.12
CA ASP A 212 19.17 -2.62 7.53
C ASP A 212 19.13 -3.76 6.52
N TRP A 213 19.15 -3.44 5.22
CA TRP A 213 19.20 -4.45 4.14
C TRP A 213 20.49 -5.29 4.23
N LYS A 214 21.65 -4.63 4.41
CA LYS A 214 22.94 -5.32 4.60
C LYS A 214 22.94 -6.18 5.86
N SER A 215 22.38 -5.67 6.96
CA SER A 215 22.27 -6.37 8.24
C SER A 215 21.38 -7.61 8.14
N LEU A 216 20.24 -7.51 7.46
CA LEU A 216 19.34 -8.64 7.24
C LEU A 216 20.05 -9.74 6.42
N ALA A 217 20.69 -9.39 5.31
CA ALA A 217 21.46 -10.35 4.53
C ALA A 217 22.58 -10.99 5.37
N GLY A 218 23.33 -10.19 6.13
CA GLY A 218 24.36 -10.70 7.05
C GLY A 218 23.83 -11.68 8.11
N LYS A 219 22.62 -11.45 8.64
CA LYS A 219 21.97 -12.36 9.60
C LYS A 219 21.57 -13.71 9.00
N LEU A 220 21.20 -13.72 7.72
CA LEU A 220 20.81 -14.94 7.01
C LEU A 220 22.02 -15.69 6.41
N ALA A 221 23.19 -15.04 6.38
CA ALA A 221 24.41 -15.60 5.84
C ALA A 221 24.84 -16.86 6.62
N GLY A 222 25.07 -17.95 5.90
CA GLY A 222 25.50 -19.22 6.49
C GLY A 222 24.39 -20.01 7.21
N SER A 223 23.13 -19.61 7.08
CA SER A 223 22.02 -20.43 7.59
C SER A 223 22.01 -21.83 6.98
N ARG A 224 21.59 -22.82 7.78
CA ARG A 224 21.38 -24.21 7.33
C ARG A 224 19.95 -24.45 6.85
N ASN A 225 19.03 -23.51 7.06
CA ASN A 225 17.64 -23.62 6.61
C ASN A 225 17.53 -23.29 5.11
N GLU A 226 16.83 -24.12 4.34
CA GLU A 226 16.70 -23.97 2.88
C GLU A 226 16.00 -22.65 2.49
N ASN A 227 14.95 -22.25 3.21
CA ASN A 227 14.22 -21.01 2.94
C ASN A 227 15.10 -19.78 3.21
N GLU A 228 15.80 -19.76 4.35
CA GLU A 228 16.70 -18.64 4.69
C GLU A 228 17.87 -18.53 3.71
N ARG A 229 18.39 -19.65 3.22
CA ARG A 229 19.42 -19.65 2.17
C ARG A 229 18.89 -19.08 0.86
N ALA A 230 17.66 -19.43 0.47
CA ALA A 230 17.01 -18.90 -0.72
C ALA A 230 16.73 -17.39 -0.58
N LEU A 231 16.21 -16.95 0.57
CA LEU A 231 15.97 -15.54 0.86
C LEU A 231 17.29 -14.75 0.87
N HIS A 232 18.34 -15.27 1.50
CA HIS A 232 19.68 -14.68 1.46
C HIS A 232 20.18 -14.51 0.03
N GLN A 233 20.05 -15.55 -0.80
CA GLN A 233 20.46 -15.49 -2.19
C GLN A 233 19.68 -14.41 -2.96
N GLN A 234 18.36 -14.35 -2.81
CA GLN A 234 17.53 -13.31 -3.41
C GLN A 234 17.99 -11.90 -3.00
N LEU A 235 18.21 -11.68 -1.70
CA LEU A 235 18.66 -10.39 -1.19
C LEU A 235 20.02 -9.98 -1.79
N VAL A 236 20.99 -10.89 -1.81
CA VAL A 236 22.36 -10.59 -2.26
C VAL A 236 22.46 -10.41 -3.78
N GLU A 237 21.77 -11.26 -4.55
CA GLU A 237 21.89 -11.26 -6.01
C GLU A 237 21.01 -10.21 -6.68
N ASN A 238 19.78 -10.02 -6.20
CA ASN A 238 18.77 -9.23 -6.92
C ASN A 238 18.51 -7.85 -6.28
N PHE A 239 18.66 -7.73 -4.97
CA PHE A 239 18.30 -6.49 -4.24
C PHE A 239 19.51 -5.65 -3.89
N LEU A 240 20.43 -6.15 -3.08
CA LEU A 240 21.57 -5.40 -2.54
C LEU A 240 22.38 -4.60 -3.58
N PRO A 241 22.63 -5.08 -4.80
CA PRO A 241 23.34 -4.30 -5.82
C PRO A 241 22.60 -3.00 -6.21
N ASN A 242 21.27 -3.01 -6.12
CA ASN A 242 20.40 -1.91 -6.54
C ASN A 242 19.98 -0.98 -5.39
N ILE A 243 19.94 -1.48 -4.15
CA ILE A 243 19.50 -0.72 -2.97
C ILE A 243 20.15 0.68 -2.88
N PRO A 244 21.49 0.85 -2.99
CA PRO A 244 22.12 2.17 -2.87
C PRO A 244 21.64 3.16 -3.93
N LYS A 245 21.30 2.68 -5.13
CA LYS A 245 20.75 3.52 -6.20
C LYS A 245 19.33 3.96 -5.85
N ILE A 246 18.48 3.03 -5.39
CA ILE A 246 17.09 3.32 -5.01
C ILE A 246 17.02 4.40 -3.93
N PHE A 247 17.88 4.32 -2.89
CA PHE A 247 17.94 5.36 -1.84
C PHE A 247 18.39 6.73 -2.38
N ARG A 248 19.36 6.76 -3.28
CA ARG A 248 19.82 8.02 -3.90
C ARG A 248 18.75 8.65 -4.80
N ASP A 249 18.05 7.83 -5.58
CA ASP A 249 17.00 8.28 -6.49
C ASP A 249 15.83 8.86 -5.69
N LYS A 250 15.40 8.16 -4.62
CA LYS A 250 14.40 8.68 -3.67
C LYS A 250 14.77 10.02 -3.05
N GLU A 251 16.00 10.17 -2.55
CA GLU A 251 16.43 11.44 -1.95
C GLU A 251 16.52 12.58 -2.98
N ARG A 252 16.78 12.26 -4.26
CA ARG A 252 16.73 13.24 -5.35
C ARG A 252 15.29 13.66 -5.64
N GLU A 253 14.37 12.70 -5.75
CA GLU A 253 12.95 12.95 -5.98
C GLU A 253 12.35 13.80 -4.85
N ARG A 254 12.67 13.47 -3.59
CA ARG A 254 12.23 14.22 -2.41
C ARG A 254 12.70 15.68 -2.40
N ARG A 255 13.83 16.00 -3.02
CA ARG A 255 14.33 17.39 -3.15
C ARG A 255 13.70 18.16 -4.31
N SER A 256 13.04 17.46 -5.22
CA SER A 256 12.39 18.06 -6.39
C SER A 256 10.90 18.33 -6.21
N LYS A 257 10.29 17.74 -5.17
CA LYS A 257 8.93 18.03 -4.70
C LYS A 257 8.94 19.25 -3.78
#